data_AF-A0A9E0A728-F1
#
_entry.id   AF-A0A9E0A728-F1
#
_cell.length_a   1.000
_cell.length_b   1.000
_cell.length_c   1.000
_cell.angle_alpha   90.00
_cell.angle_beta   90.00
_cell.angle_gamma   90.00
#
_symmetry.space_group_name_H-M   'P 1'
#
loop_
_entity.id
_entity.type
_entity.pdbx_description
1 polymer ?
#
loop_
_entity_poly.entity_id
_entity_poly.type
_entity_poly.pdbx_seq_one_letter_code
_entity_poly.pdbx_strand_id
1 'polypeptide(L)'
;TTMKMESNFIDLPVGIKFLSERNSNVRPYLYLGTDVRIDLAAYKRLKVEKGVLLRLKKFDYYYEIGFGIDFFLQYFKFSAEIKWSAGLLNMLSNDYVDEGKIYHDALESLRSKLLIVSFHFE
;
A
#
# COMPACT_ATOMS: atom_id res chain seq x y z
N THR A 1 16.30 21.50 2.30
CA THR A 1 16.31 20.90 0.95
C THR A 1 15.28 19.80 0.91
N THR A 2 14.16 19.99 0.19
CA THR A 2 13.07 19.01 0.13
C THR A 2 13.40 17.95 -0.92
N MET A 3 13.60 16.70 -0.49
CA MET A 3 13.83 15.58 -1.40
C MET A 3 12.49 15.14 -2.00
N LYS A 4 12.33 15.31 -3.32
CA LYS A 4 11.19 14.74 -4.05
C LYS A 4 11.55 13.32 -4.48
N MET A 5 10.81 12.36 -3.96
CA MET A 5 10.89 10.97 -4.33
C MET A 5 9.62 10.62 -5.11
N GLU A 6 9.78 10.31 -6.39
CA GLU A 6 8.69 9.76 -7.21
C GLU A 6 8.82 8.24 -7.16
N SER A 7 7.81 7.58 -6.60
CA SER A 7 7.72 6.12 -6.59
C SER A 7 6.60 5.66 -7.52
N ASN A 8 6.86 4.58 -8.24
CA ASN A 8 5.89 3.95 -9.11
C ASN A 8 5.82 2.48 -8.73
N PHE A 9 4.65 2.05 -8.24
CA PHE A 9 4.46 0.73 -7.70
C PHE A 9 3.61 -0.11 -8.66
N ILE A 10 4.04 -1.35 -8.91
CA ILE A 10 3.15 -2.39 -9.39
C ILE A 10 2.70 -3.17 -8.16
N ASP A 11 1.38 -3.20 -7.98
CA ASP A 11 0.72 -3.86 -6.88
C ASP A 11 0.05 -5.14 -7.41
N LEU A 12 0.27 -6.27 -6.74
CA LEU A 12 -0.38 -7.53 -7.03
C LEU A 12 -1.20 -7.98 -5.81
N PRO A 13 -2.44 -7.49 -5.68
CA PRO A 13 -3.28 -7.81 -4.54
C PRO A 13 -3.95 -9.18 -4.72
N VAL A 14 -3.82 -10.03 -3.72
CA VAL A 14 -4.50 -11.33 -3.65
C VAL A 14 -5.29 -11.36 -2.35
N GLY A 15 -6.60 -11.56 -2.42
CA GLY A 15 -7.42 -11.57 -1.22
C GLY A 15 -8.74 -12.30 -1.37
N ILE A 16 -9.34 -12.56 -0.22
CA ILE A 16 -10.61 -13.25 -0.06
C ILE A 16 -11.63 -12.23 0.43
N LYS A 17 -12.81 -12.22 -0.19
CA LYS A 17 -13.95 -11.40 0.22
C LYS A 17 -15.02 -12.31 0.83
N PHE A 18 -15.27 -12.15 2.11
CA PHE A 18 -16.37 -12.80 2.83
C PHE A 18 -17.63 -11.95 2.69
N LEU A 19 -18.57 -12.44 1.90
CA LEU A 19 -19.85 -11.79 1.63
C LEU A 19 -20.88 -12.25 2.65
N SER A 20 -21.62 -11.32 3.28
CA SER A 20 -22.76 -11.70 4.10
C SER A 20 -23.97 -12.09 3.23
N GLU A 21 -24.97 -12.68 3.86
CA GLU A 21 -26.29 -12.77 3.23
C GLU A 21 -26.81 -11.36 2.90
N ARG A 22 -27.47 -11.25 1.75
CA ARG A 22 -28.07 -10.00 1.31
C ARG A 22 -29.31 -9.74 2.16
N ASN A 23 -29.31 -8.63 2.91
CA ASN A 23 -30.50 -8.17 3.59
C ASN A 23 -31.17 -7.06 2.76
N SER A 24 -32.24 -7.42 2.06
CA SER A 24 -32.96 -6.51 1.14
C SER A 24 -32.02 -5.92 0.07
N ASN A 25 -31.66 -4.64 0.14
CA ASN A 25 -30.81 -3.95 -0.84
C ASN A 25 -29.40 -3.67 -0.34
N VAL A 26 -28.99 -4.29 0.77
CA VAL A 26 -27.68 -4.08 1.38
C VAL A 26 -26.98 -5.41 1.62
N ARG A 27 -25.67 -5.46 1.32
CA ARG A 27 -24.81 -6.60 1.62
C ARG A 27 -23.48 -6.11 2.20
N PRO A 28 -23.32 -6.19 3.52
CA PRO A 28 -22.01 -6.06 4.14
C PRO A 28 -21.04 -7.16 3.69
N TYR A 29 -19.75 -6.83 3.65
CA TYR A 29 -18.70 -7.80 3.40
C TYR A 29 -17.41 -7.44 4.14
N LEU A 30 -16.60 -8.46 4.39
CA LEU A 30 -15.26 -8.33 4.93
C LEU A 30 -14.25 -8.74 3.85
N TYR A 31 -13.19 -7.97 3.70
CA TYR A 31 -12.07 -8.25 2.82
C TYR A 31 -10.84 -8.57 3.65
N LEU A 32 -10.17 -9.66 3.33
CA LEU A 32 -8.88 -10.01 3.90
C LEU A 32 -7.95 -10.42 2.75
N GLY A 33 -6.86 -9.71 2.59
CA GLY A 33 -5.93 -9.92 1.49
C GLY A 33 -4.49 -9.66 1.88
N THR A 34 -3.63 -9.95 0.94
CA THR A 34 -2.21 -9.70 1.00
C THR A 34 -1.80 -9.13 -0.34
N ASP A 35 -0.96 -8.13 -0.33
CA ASP A 35 -0.59 -7.40 -1.52
C ASP A 35 0.93 -7.37 -1.63
N VAL A 36 1.42 -7.71 -2.81
CA VAL A 36 2.86 -7.68 -3.11
C VAL A 36 3.12 -6.47 -3.96
N ARG A 37 3.88 -5.51 -3.44
CA ARG A 37 4.23 -4.29 -4.17
C ARG A 37 5.68 -4.32 -4.59
N ILE A 38 5.91 -4.00 -5.84
CA ILE A 38 7.23 -3.89 -6.45
C ILE A 38 7.41 -2.46 -6.92
N ASP A 39 8.37 -1.73 -6.34
CA ASP A 39 8.72 -0.38 -6.76
C ASP A 39 9.59 -0.41 -8.03
N LEU A 40 9.05 0.04 -9.17
CA LEU A 40 9.77 0.15 -10.45
C LEU A 40 10.55 1.45 -10.58
N ALA A 41 10.26 2.47 -9.77
CA ALA A 41 11.09 3.68 -9.74
C ALA A 41 12.48 3.38 -9.17
N ALA A 42 12.61 2.36 -8.31
CA ALA A 42 13.90 1.84 -7.86
C ALA A 42 14.75 1.19 -8.99
N TYR A 43 14.16 0.87 -10.15
CA TYR A 43 14.88 0.36 -11.32
C TYR A 43 15.57 1.46 -12.14
N LYS A 44 15.08 2.70 -12.06
CA LYS A 44 15.75 3.82 -12.71
C LYS A 44 17.00 4.11 -11.90
N ARG A 45 18.16 3.59 -12.37
CA ARG A 45 19.51 3.91 -11.88
C ARG A 45 19.48 5.31 -11.30
N LEU A 46 19.51 5.41 -9.97
CA LEU A 46 19.65 6.69 -9.28
C LEU A 46 20.95 7.28 -9.83
N LYS A 47 20.82 8.22 -10.77
CA LYS A 47 21.94 9.06 -11.17
C LYS A 47 22.42 9.71 -9.88
N VAL A 48 23.65 9.39 -9.52
CA VAL A 48 24.34 9.75 -8.27
C VAL A 48 24.36 11.27 -8.00
N GLU A 49 23.87 12.09 -8.93
CA GLU A 49 23.77 13.56 -8.82
C GLU A 49 22.71 14.10 -7.86
N LYS A 50 21.75 13.30 -7.35
CA LYS A 50 20.58 13.83 -6.62
C LYS A 50 20.47 13.51 -5.12
N GLY A 51 21.59 13.35 -4.41
CA GLY A 51 21.59 13.36 -2.94
C GLY A 51 20.64 12.34 -2.29
N VAL A 52 20.49 11.17 -2.91
CA VAL A 52 19.63 10.09 -2.40
C VAL A 52 20.44 9.30 -1.38
N LEU A 53 20.29 9.68 -0.11
CA LEU A 53 21.05 9.15 1.04
C LEU A 53 20.50 7.83 1.60
N LEU A 54 19.34 7.36 1.12
CA LEU A 54 18.70 6.13 1.59
C LEU A 54 18.23 5.28 0.40
N ARG A 55 18.72 4.04 0.32
CA ARG A 55 18.23 3.02 -0.61
C ARG A 55 17.05 2.30 0.05
N LEU A 56 15.91 2.23 -0.63
CA LEU A 56 14.74 1.48 -0.17
C LEU A 56 14.76 0.05 -0.75
N LYS A 57 14.24 -0.92 0.00
CA LYS A 57 14.09 -2.30 -0.50
C LYS A 57 13.07 -2.35 -1.63
N LYS A 58 13.36 -3.21 -2.62
CA LYS A 58 12.61 -3.33 -3.88
C LYS A 58 11.33 -4.16 -3.79
N PHE A 59 11.14 -4.86 -2.68
CA PHE A 59 10.09 -5.85 -2.51
C PHE A 59 9.45 -5.64 -1.15
N ASP A 60 8.17 -5.32 -1.16
CA ASP A 60 7.39 -5.12 0.04
C ASP A 60 6.13 -5.97 0.02
N TYR A 61 5.89 -6.59 1.18
CA TYR A 61 4.71 -7.40 1.41
C TYR A 61 3.76 -6.67 2.34
N TYR A 62 2.52 -6.53 1.91
CA TYR A 62 1.46 -5.85 2.62
C TYR A 62 0.39 -6.86 3.03
N TYR A 63 -0.16 -6.68 4.22
CA TYR A 63 -1.43 -7.31 4.56
C TYR A 63 -2.53 -6.26 4.43
N GLU A 64 -3.69 -6.70 3.99
CA GLU A 64 -4.85 -5.86 3.77
C GLU A 64 -6.04 -6.43 4.53
N ILE A 65 -6.67 -5.58 5.30
CA ILE A 65 -7.96 -5.88 5.93
C ILE A 65 -8.91 -4.75 5.56
N GLY A 66 -10.09 -5.11 5.08
CA GLY A 66 -11.09 -4.14 4.72
C GLY A 66 -12.48 -4.60 5.10
N PHE A 67 -13.37 -3.65 5.22
CA PHE A 67 -14.79 -3.91 5.32
C PHE A 67 -15.51 -3.00 4.35
N GLY A 68 -16.64 -3.47 3.83
CA GLY A 68 -17.42 -2.67 2.91
C GLY A 68 -18.88 -3.08 2.90
N ILE A 69 -19.67 -2.28 2.20
CA ILE A 69 -21.10 -2.45 2.10
C ILE A 69 -21.48 -2.23 0.63
N ASP A 70 -22.11 -3.24 0.04
CA ASP A 70 -22.73 -3.18 -1.28
C ASP A 70 -24.19 -2.72 -1.14
N PHE A 71 -24.56 -1.67 -1.85
CA PHE A 71 -25.92 -1.18 -2.02
C PHE A 71 -26.43 -1.54 -3.42
N PHE A 72 -27.51 -2.29 -3.48
CA PHE A 72 -28.18 -2.66 -4.72
C PHE A 72 -29.26 -1.63 -5.03
N LEU A 73 -28.93 -0.63 -5.85
CA LEU A 73 -29.91 0.34 -6.35
C LEU A 73 -30.56 -0.18 -7.64
N GLN A 74 -31.62 0.49 -8.09
CA GLN A 74 -32.39 0.07 -9.28
C GLN A 74 -31.56 0.10 -10.58
N TYR A 75 -30.56 0.99 -10.65
CA TYR A 75 -29.80 1.22 -11.88
C TYR A 75 -28.33 0.80 -11.80
N PHE A 76 -27.73 0.76 -10.61
CA PHE A 76 -26.32 0.41 -10.41
C PHE A 76 -26.10 -0.17 -9.01
N LYS A 77 -25.03 -0.94 -8.83
CA LYS A 77 -24.55 -1.39 -7.52
C LYS A 77 -23.50 -0.39 -7.03
N PHE A 78 -23.78 0.24 -5.90
CA PHE A 78 -22.83 1.13 -5.24
C PHE A 78 -22.12 0.36 -4.12
N SER A 79 -20.79 0.29 -4.14
CA SER A 79 -20.04 -0.39 -3.08
C SER A 79 -19.09 0.58 -2.40
N ALA A 80 -19.27 0.79 -1.10
CA ALA A 80 -18.36 1.58 -0.29
C ALA A 80 -17.44 0.65 0.49
N GLU A 81 -16.13 0.80 0.32
CA GLU A 81 -15.10 -0.06 0.92
C GLU A 81 -14.06 0.79 1.65
N ILE A 82 -13.71 0.37 2.86
CA ILE A 82 -12.59 0.90 3.62
C ILE A 82 -11.59 -0.23 3.78
N LYS A 83 -10.39 -0.05 3.22
CA LYS A 83 -9.26 -0.97 3.34
C LYS A 83 -8.14 -0.33 4.12
N TRP A 84 -7.61 -1.07 5.08
CA TRP A 84 -6.35 -0.78 5.73
C TRP A 84 -5.29 -1.72 5.18
N SER A 85 -4.27 -1.14 4.56
CA SER A 85 -3.10 -1.85 4.05
C SER A 85 -1.87 -1.47 4.87
N ALA A 86 -1.10 -2.44 5.33
CA ALA A 86 0.10 -2.19 6.11
C ALA A 86 1.25 -3.12 5.70
N GLY A 87 2.42 -2.52 5.48
CA GLY A 87 3.64 -3.23 5.12
C GLY A 87 4.19 -4.02 6.30
N LEU A 88 4.47 -5.31 6.08
CA LEU A 88 5.09 -6.20 7.06
C LEU A 88 6.62 -6.06 7.09
N LEU A 89 7.22 -5.74 5.95
CA LEU A 89 8.67 -5.64 5.81
C LEU A 89 9.17 -4.24 6.16
N ASN A 90 10.35 -4.19 6.80
CA ASN A 90 11.04 -2.92 7.01
C ASN A 90 11.66 -2.49 5.67
N MET A 91 11.18 -1.37 5.12
CA MET A 91 11.64 -0.82 3.84
C MET A 91 13.07 -0.23 3.94
N LEU A 92 13.60 -0.06 5.15
CA LEU A 92 14.96 0.42 5.39
C LEU A 92 15.97 -0.64 4.92
N SER A 93 16.85 -0.25 3.99
CA SER A 93 18.01 -1.07 3.62
C SER A 93 19.23 -0.66 4.43
N ASN A 94 20.05 -1.65 4.84
CA ASN A 94 21.31 -1.43 5.55
C ASN A 94 22.44 -0.88 4.64
N ASP A 95 22.14 -0.50 3.39
CA ASP A 95 23.09 0.10 2.45
C ASP A 95 22.96 1.63 2.55
N TYR A 96 23.76 2.25 3.41
CA TYR A 96 23.84 3.70 3.58
C TYR A 96 25.22 4.22 3.16
N VAL A 97 25.25 5.43 2.59
CA VAL A 97 26.48 6.22 2.41
C VAL A 97 26.79 6.88 3.76
N ASP A 98 28.06 7.06 4.14
CA ASP A 98 28.49 7.49 5.50
C ASP A 98 27.74 8.72 6.07
N GLU A 99 27.27 9.64 5.21
CA GLU A 99 26.48 10.82 5.60
C GLU A 99 25.01 10.54 5.97
N GLY A 100 24.48 9.35 5.65
CA GLY A 100 23.11 8.90 5.90
C GLY A 100 22.90 8.18 7.24
N LYS A 101 23.97 7.89 7.98
CA LYS A 101 23.95 7.13 9.24
C LYS A 101 23.04 7.75 10.31
N ILE A 102 23.03 9.08 10.41
CA ILE A 102 22.20 9.81 11.38
C ILE A 102 20.70 9.62 11.10
N TYR A 103 20.30 9.49 9.83
CA TYR A 103 18.91 9.28 9.43
C TYR A 103 18.49 7.81 9.54
N HIS A 104 19.41 6.88 9.28
CA HIS A 104 19.21 5.46 9.52
C HIS A 104 19.02 5.15 11.02
N ASP A 105 19.88 5.70 11.87
CA ASP A 105 19.83 5.49 13.33
C ASP A 105 18.61 6.17 13.99
N ALA A 106 18.04 7.19 13.35
CA ALA A 106 16.81 7.86 13.81
C ALA A 106 15.51 7.17 13.35
N LEU A 107 15.56 6.32 12.31
CA LEU A 107 14.40 5.63 11.73
C LEU A 107 14.51 4.12 11.97
N GLU A 108 14.10 3.67 13.16
CA GLU A 108 14.17 2.25 13.57
C GLU A 108 13.39 1.30 12.62
N SER A 109 12.25 1.74 12.07
CA SER A 109 11.59 1.04 10.98
C SER A 109 10.70 1.96 10.14
N LEU A 110 10.73 1.79 8.82
CA LEU A 110 9.82 2.47 7.90
C LEU A 110 8.80 1.45 7.41
N ARG A 111 7.59 1.52 7.99
CA ARG A 111 6.45 0.68 7.63
C ARG A 111 5.38 1.53 6.98
N SER A 112 5.12 1.29 5.70
CA SER A 112 4.05 1.96 4.97
C SER A 112 2.68 1.50 5.49
N LYS A 113 1.88 2.44 5.99
CA LYS A 113 0.48 2.22 6.37
C LYS A 113 -0.38 3.10 5.50
N LEU A 114 -1.32 2.49 4.79
CA LEU A 114 -2.28 3.21 3.95
C LEU A 114 -3.70 2.89 4.41
N LEU A 115 -4.50 3.93 4.54
CA LEU A 115 -5.94 3.82 4.64
C LEU A 115 -6.51 4.19 3.27
N ILE A 116 -7.19 3.24 2.66
CA ILE A 116 -7.74 3.33 1.31
C ILE A 116 -9.26 3.35 1.44
N VAL A 117 -9.87 4.41 0.93
CA VAL A 117 -11.32 4.49 0.77
C VAL A 117 -11.62 4.28 -0.71
N SER A 118 -12.43 3.28 -1.03
CA SER A 118 -12.79 2.93 -2.41
C SER A 118 -14.30 2.99 -2.58
N PHE A 119 -14.71 3.59 -3.70
CA PHE A 119 -16.09 3.64 -4.13
C PHE A 119 -16.19 2.93 -5.48
N HIS A 120 -16.93 1.83 -5.52
CA HIS A 120 -17.17 1.07 -6.73
C HIS A 120 -18.57 1.37 -7.26
N PHE A 121 -18.66 1.60 -8.57
CA PHE A 121 -19.89 1.81 -9.29
C PHE A 121 -19.94 0.75 -10.40
N GLU A 122 -20.86 -0.20 -10.25
CA GLU A 122 -21.10 -1.29 -11.21
C GLU A 122 -22.52 -1.20 -11.81
#